data_AF-A0A3B0TXR5-F1
#
_entry.id   AF-A0A3B0TXR5-F1
#
_cell.length_a   1.000
_cell.length_b   1.000
_cell.length_c   1.000
_cell.angle_alpha   90.00
_cell.angle_beta   90.00
_cell.angle_gamma   90.00
#
_symmetry.space_group_name_H-M   'P 1'
#
loop_
_entity.id
_entity.type
_entity.pdbx_description
1 polymer ?
#
loop_
_entity_poly.entity_id
_entity_poly.type
_entity_poly.pdbx_seq_one_letter_code
_entity_poly.pdbx_strand_id
1 'polypeptide(L)'
;VMGINSLNYLILPKIIAALFFYPLLILLAMFLGILGGYYAGILTDLFYSEDYIYGIQLDFDPYYIKYALTKTVVFAFVIATIPAYHGYYVKGGSLEVGRASTQAVVWTSIVIILLNYFLTQMILG
;
A
#
# COMPACT_ATOMS: atom_id res chain seq x y z
N VAL A 1 9.55 25.86 -26.14
CA VAL A 1 9.60 24.91 -25.00
C VAL A 1 9.13 25.68 -23.78
N MET A 2 7.96 25.38 -23.22
CA MET A 2 7.46 26.10 -22.03
C MET A 2 8.42 25.80 -20.87
N GLY A 3 9.01 26.83 -20.26
CA GLY A 3 10.02 26.73 -19.18
C GLY A 3 9.48 26.23 -17.84
N ILE A 4 8.54 25.29 -17.87
CA ILE A 4 7.89 24.71 -16.70
C ILE A 4 8.62 23.43 -16.37
N ASN A 5 8.99 23.25 -15.10
CA ASN A 5 9.61 22.03 -14.60
C ASN A 5 8.60 20.87 -14.69
N SER A 6 8.74 20.04 -15.73
CA SER A 6 7.90 18.88 -16.02
C SER A 6 7.87 17.86 -14.89
N LEU A 7 8.93 17.79 -14.08
CA LEU A 7 9.03 16.88 -12.94
C LEU A 7 7.97 17.21 -11.88
N ASN A 8 7.87 18.48 -11.49
CA ASN A 8 6.89 18.94 -10.49
C ASN A 8 5.46 18.95 -11.04
N TYR A 9 5.27 19.21 -12.33
CA TYR A 9 3.92 19.31 -12.88
C TYR A 9 3.25 17.94 -13.10
N LEU A 10 4.04 16.88 -13.30
CA LEU A 10 3.53 15.54 -13.59
C LEU A 10 3.58 14.59 -12.39
N ILE A 11 4.64 14.64 -11.58
CA ILE A 11 4.88 13.66 -10.52
C ILE A 11 4.18 14.08 -9.21
N LEU A 12 4.17 15.37 -8.91
CA LEU A 12 3.65 15.93 -7.66
C LEU A 12 2.13 15.68 -7.50
N PRO A 13 1.27 15.88 -8.53
CA PRO A 13 -0.16 15.54 -8.43
C PRO A 13 -0.39 14.04 -8.21
N LYS A 14 0.43 13.19 -8.82
CA LYS A 14 0.34 11.72 -8.69
C LYS A 14 0.69 11.26 -7.27
N ILE A 15 1.72 11.85 -6.67
CA ILE A 15 2.10 11.56 -5.28
C ILE A 15 0.99 11.97 -4.32
N ILE A 16 0.44 13.18 -4.48
CA ILE A 16 -0.67 13.66 -3.63
C ILE A 16 -1.87 12.72 -3.76
N ALA A 17 -2.28 12.38 -4.99
CA ALA A 17 -3.38 11.45 -5.21
C ALA A 17 -3.13 10.10 -4.53
N ALA A 18 -1.95 9.51 -4.69
CA ALA A 18 -1.61 8.26 -4.03
C ALA A 18 -1.68 8.38 -2.49
N LEU A 19 -1.13 9.45 -1.92
CA LEU A 19 -1.09 9.62 -0.47
C LEU A 19 -2.50 9.68 0.16
N PHE A 20 -3.49 10.21 -0.57
CA PHE A 20 -4.89 10.25 -0.11
C PHE A 20 -5.66 8.95 -0.37
N PHE A 21 -5.46 8.30 -1.53
CA PHE A 21 -6.25 7.12 -1.91
C PHE A 21 -5.79 5.83 -1.23
N TYR A 22 -4.49 5.63 -1.00
CA TYR A 22 -3.97 4.40 -0.40
C TYR A 22 -4.44 4.14 1.04
N PRO A 23 -4.49 5.15 1.95
CA PRO A 23 -5.04 4.96 3.30
C PRO A 23 -6.51 4.50 3.28
N LEU A 24 -7.33 5.08 2.41
CA LEU A 24 -8.72 4.69 2.25
C LEU A 24 -8.85 3.25 1.74
N LEU A 25 -8.01 2.88 0.77
CA LEU A 25 -7.99 1.52 0.20
C LEU A 25 -7.63 0.47 1.25
N ILE A 26 -6.68 0.77 2.14
CA ILE A 26 -6.26 -0.16 3.20
C ILE A 26 -7.33 -0.29 4.30
N LEU A 27 -8.02 0.79 4.67
CA LEU A 27 -9.18 0.70 5.57
C LEU A 27 -10.27 -0.23 5.00
N LEU A 28 -10.56 -0.09 3.71
CA LEU A 28 -11.53 -0.95 3.02
C LEU A 28 -11.05 -2.41 2.95
N ALA A 29 -9.76 -2.63 2.66
CA ALA A 29 -9.18 -3.97 2.64
C ALA A 29 -9.22 -4.66 4.01
N MET A 30 -8.95 -3.93 5.10
CA MET A 30 -9.06 -4.47 6.46
C MET A 30 -10.51 -4.83 6.81
N PHE A 31 -11.46 -3.95 6.49
CA PHE A 31 -12.87 -4.20 6.71
C PHE A 31 -13.37 -5.44 5.95
N LEU A 32 -13.04 -5.54 4.66
CA LEU A 32 -13.37 -6.71 3.85
C LEU A 32 -12.65 -7.98 4.32
N GLY A 33 -11.44 -7.86 4.87
CA GLY A 33 -10.70 -8.98 5.45
C GLY A 33 -11.41 -9.58 6.67
N ILE A 34 -11.89 -8.72 7.59
CA ILE A 34 -12.66 -9.14 8.76
C ILE A 34 -13.99 -9.76 8.33
N LEU A 35 -14.72 -9.12 7.41
CA LEU A 35 -15.98 -9.69 6.90
C LEU A 35 -15.76 -11.01 6.17
N GLY A 36 -14.70 -11.10 5.35
CA GLY A 36 -14.35 -12.33 4.65
C GLY A 36 -14.04 -13.48 5.60
N GLY A 37 -13.29 -13.20 6.68
CA GLY A 37 -13.03 -14.17 7.74
C GLY A 37 -14.30 -14.63 8.46
N TYR A 38 -15.21 -13.70 8.77
CA TYR A 38 -16.51 -14.00 9.37
C TYR A 38 -17.36 -14.94 8.50
N TYR A 39 -17.55 -14.61 7.22
CA TYR A 39 -18.34 -15.44 6.30
C TYR A 39 -17.69 -16.80 6.05
N ALA A 40 -16.37 -16.84 5.87
CA ALA A 40 -15.66 -18.10 5.66
C ALA A 40 -15.79 -19.04 6.86
N GLY A 41 -15.72 -18.52 8.09
CA GLY A 41 -15.89 -19.28 9.32
C GLY A 41 -17.27 -19.89 9.49
N ILE A 42 -18.32 -19.12 9.18
CA ILE A 42 -19.70 -19.60 9.24
C ILE A 42 -19.95 -20.69 8.19
N LEU A 43 -19.46 -20.50 6.96
CA LEU A 43 -19.65 -21.47 5.88
C LEU A 43 -18.95 -22.81 6.12
N THR A 44 -17.96 -22.84 7.02
CA THR A 44 -17.17 -24.02 7.33
C THR A 44 -17.50 -24.61 8.71
N ASP A 45 -18.47 -24.04 9.43
CA ASP A 45 -18.88 -24.42 10.80
C ASP A 45 -17.70 -24.50 11.79
N LEU A 46 -16.68 -23.66 11.60
CA LEU A 46 -15.47 -23.67 12.44
C LEU A 46 -15.70 -23.05 13.83
N PHE A 47 -16.65 -22.11 13.94
CA PHE A 47 -16.96 -21.37 15.17
C PHE A 47 -18.33 -20.71 15.09
N TYR A 48 -18.94 -20.44 16.25
CA TYR A 48 -20.18 -19.68 16.33
C TYR A 48 -19.92 -18.19 16.07
N SER A 49 -20.91 -17.51 15.49
CA SER A 49 -20.82 -16.08 15.14
C SER A 49 -20.47 -15.19 16.34
N GLU A 50 -20.98 -15.56 17.52
CA GLU A 50 -20.77 -14.82 18.78
C GLU A 50 -19.32 -14.88 19.24
N ASP A 51 -18.70 -16.08 19.15
CA ASP A 51 -17.31 -16.31 19.55
C ASP A 51 -16.33 -15.52 18.68
N TYR A 52 -16.61 -15.41 17.38
CA TYR A 52 -15.77 -14.63 16.46
C TYR A 52 -15.79 -13.13 16.78
N ILE A 53 -16.98 -12.56 17.00
CA ILE A 53 -17.14 -11.14 17.29
C ILE A 53 -16.51 -10.81 18.65
N TYR A 54 -16.75 -11.65 19.65
CA TYR A 54 -16.17 -11.47 20.98
C TYR A 54 -14.63 -11.61 20.97
N GLY A 55 -14.10 -12.61 20.26
CA GLY A 55 -12.66 -12.82 20.13
C GLY A 55 -11.93 -11.64 19.48
N ILE A 56 -12.48 -11.06 18.41
CA ILE A 56 -11.88 -9.88 17.77
C ILE A 56 -11.89 -8.68 18.70
N GLN A 57 -12.96 -8.48 19.47
CA GLN A 57 -13.07 -7.32 20.38
C GLN A 57 -12.12 -7.40 21.58
N LEU A 58 -11.83 -8.62 22.06
CA LEU A 58 -10.94 -8.81 23.21
C LEU A 58 -9.48 -8.43 22.91
N ASP A 59 -8.97 -8.83 21.75
CA ASP A 59 -7.57 -8.56 21.34
C ASP A 59 -7.42 -7.25 20.55
N PHE A 60 -8.49 -6.47 20.43
CA PHE A 60 -8.46 -5.24 19.64
C PHE A 60 -7.74 -4.10 20.37
N ASP A 61 -6.52 -3.81 19.93
CA ASP A 61 -5.81 -2.59 20.30
C ASP A 61 -5.93 -1.52 19.18
N PRO A 62 -6.51 -0.33 19.47
CA PRO A 62 -6.54 0.81 18.55
C PRO A 62 -5.16 1.25 18.02
N TYR A 63 -4.07 0.91 18.72
CA TYR A 63 -2.71 1.17 18.28
C TYR A 63 -2.40 0.49 16.92
N TYR A 64 -2.92 -0.71 16.67
CA TYR A 64 -2.68 -1.42 15.41
C TYR A 64 -3.25 -0.67 14.19
N ILE A 65 -4.37 0.03 14.35
CA ILE A 65 -4.94 0.86 13.27
C ILE A 65 -4.02 2.06 12.98
N LYS A 66 -3.56 2.76 14.01
CA LYS A 66 -2.64 3.90 13.84
C LYS A 66 -1.33 3.46 13.19
N TYR A 67 -0.80 2.31 13.61
CA TYR A 67 0.37 1.69 13.02
C TYR A 67 0.17 1.36 11.53
N ALA A 68 -0.94 0.71 11.18
CA ALA A 68 -1.25 0.36 9.79
C ALA A 68 -1.37 1.59 8.89
N LEU A 69 -2.07 2.63 9.35
CA LEU A 69 -2.21 3.89 8.61
C LEU A 69 -0.86 4.59 8.41
N THR A 70 -0.03 4.66 9.46
CA THR A 70 1.30 5.29 9.37
C THR A 70 2.18 4.58 8.34
N LYS A 71 2.21 3.24 8.36
CA LYS A 71 2.95 2.46 7.35
C LYS A 71 2.42 2.66 5.94
N THR A 72 1.11 2.73 5.80
CA THR A 72 0.45 2.93 4.50
C THR A 72 0.89 4.21 3.83
N VAL A 73 1.00 5.32 4.57
CA VAL A 73 1.44 6.61 4.02
C VAL A 73 2.85 6.51 3.44
N VAL A 74 3.77 5.82 4.14
CA VAL A 74 5.14 5.62 3.67
C VAL A 74 5.17 4.74 2.41
N PHE A 75 4.40 3.66 2.38
CA PHE A 75 4.33 2.80 1.19
C PHE A 75 3.67 3.49 0.00
N ALA A 76 2.62 4.29 0.22
CA ALA A 76 1.97 5.07 -0.81
C ALA A 76 2.94 6.04 -1.50
N PHE A 77 3.83 6.68 -0.73
CA PHE A 77 4.87 7.55 -1.26
C PHE A 77 5.85 6.79 -2.16
N VAL A 78 6.29 5.60 -1.72
CA VAL A 78 7.24 4.74 -2.47
C VAL A 78 6.63 4.25 -3.78
N ILE A 79 5.38 3.78 -3.74
CA ILE A 79 4.63 3.29 -4.91
C ILE A 79 4.34 4.42 -5.91
N ALA A 80 4.19 5.66 -5.44
CA ALA A 80 4.02 6.80 -6.34
C ALA A 80 5.34 7.21 -7.02
N THR A 81 6.45 7.19 -6.25
CA THR A 81 7.72 7.81 -6.66
C THR A 81 8.56 6.89 -7.57
N ILE A 82 8.74 5.61 -7.22
CA ILE A 82 9.63 4.69 -7.97
C ILE A 82 9.12 4.46 -9.41
N PRO A 83 7.83 4.15 -9.65
CA PRO A 83 7.32 3.99 -11.01
C PRO A 83 7.28 5.31 -11.79
N ALA A 84 7.09 6.45 -11.12
CA ALA A 84 7.15 7.75 -11.78
C ALA A 84 8.58 8.06 -12.26
N TYR A 85 9.60 7.71 -11.48
CA TYR A 85 11.00 7.82 -11.88
C TYR A 85 11.30 6.96 -13.12
N HIS A 86 11.03 5.66 -13.06
CA HIS A 86 11.30 4.77 -14.20
C HIS A 86 10.48 5.14 -15.45
N GLY A 87 9.25 5.63 -15.28
CA GLY A 87 8.42 6.10 -16.38
C GLY A 87 8.91 7.42 -17.00
N TYR A 88 9.50 8.31 -16.20
CA TYR A 88 9.97 9.62 -16.67
C TYR A 88 11.30 9.54 -17.44
N TYR A 89 12.20 8.64 -17.02
CA TYR A 89 13.52 8.49 -17.65
C TYR A 89 13.57 7.50 -18.81
N VAL A 90 12.45 6.83 -19.13
CA VAL A 90 12.42 5.89 -20.24
C VAL A 90 12.60 6.64 -21.57
N LYS A 91 13.51 6.15 -22.41
CA LYS A 91 13.77 6.69 -23.75
C LYS A 91 13.81 5.50 -24.72
N GLY A 92 12.87 5.45 -25.66
CA GLY A 92 12.80 4.36 -26.63
C GLY A 92 11.38 4.10 -27.14
N GLY A 93 11.22 3.01 -27.88
CA GLY A 93 9.93 2.53 -28.39
C GLY A 93 9.13 1.73 -27.35
N SER A 94 8.01 1.14 -27.79
CA SER A 94 7.09 0.37 -26.95
C SER A 94 7.75 -0.77 -26.15
N LEU A 95 8.80 -1.39 -26.69
CA LEU A 95 9.52 -2.47 -26.02
C LEU A 95 10.26 -1.99 -24.76
N GLU A 96 10.90 -0.83 -24.82
CA GLU A 96 11.66 -0.28 -23.69
C GLU A 96 10.74 0.23 -22.58
N VAL A 97 9.55 0.72 -22.93
CA VAL A 97 8.49 1.07 -21.95
C VAL A 97 8.04 -0.16 -21.16
N GLY A 98 7.87 -1.30 -21.84
CA GLY A 98 7.54 -2.57 -21.18
C GLY A 98 8.64 -3.02 -20.20
N ARG A 99 9.91 -2.95 -20.62
CA ARG A 99 11.07 -3.31 -19.76
C ARG A 99 11.19 -2.39 -18.54
N ALA A 100 11.00 -1.08 -18.74
CA ALA A 100 11.04 -0.11 -17.65
C ALA A 100 9.91 -0.33 -16.64
N SER A 101 8.70 -0.71 -17.11
CA SER A 101 7.58 -1.06 -16.22
C SER A 101 7.90 -2.27 -15.34
N THR A 102 8.45 -3.34 -15.92
CA THR A 102 8.85 -4.52 -15.15
C THR A 102 9.95 -4.20 -14.14
N GLN A 103 10.96 -3.42 -14.54
CA GLN A 103 12.01 -2.97 -13.60
C GLN A 103 11.44 -2.12 -12.47
N ALA A 104 10.52 -1.20 -12.78
CA ALA A 104 9.87 -0.36 -11.78
C ALA A 104 9.14 -1.19 -10.71
N VAL A 105 8.41 -2.24 -11.12
CA VAL A 105 7.69 -3.13 -10.19
C VAL A 105 8.68 -3.89 -9.31
N VAL A 106 9.75 -4.45 -9.89
CA VAL A 106 10.78 -5.19 -9.13
C VAL A 106 11.43 -4.30 -8.08
N TRP A 107 11.88 -3.09 -8.48
CA TRP A 107 12.48 -2.13 -7.55
C TRP A 107 11.50 -1.68 -6.46
N THR A 108 10.24 -1.41 -6.83
CA THR A 108 9.21 -1.03 -5.87
C THR A 108 8.99 -2.12 -4.83
N SER A 109 8.89 -3.39 -5.25
CA SER A 109 8.71 -4.53 -4.35
C SER A 109 9.87 -4.70 -3.38
N ILE A 110 11.13 -4.62 -3.85
CA ILE A 110 12.31 -4.75 -3.00
C ILE A 110 12.35 -3.64 -1.94
N VAL A 111 12.11 -2.39 -2.36
CA VAL A 111 12.12 -1.24 -1.44
C VAL A 111 10.99 -1.34 -0.41
N ILE A 112 9.79 -1.78 -0.81
CA ILE A 112 8.69 -2.00 0.12
C ILE A 112 9.04 -3.06 1.16
N ILE A 113 9.65 -4.18 0.76
CA ILE A 113 10.03 -5.25 1.70
C ILE A 113 11.05 -4.73 2.72
N LEU A 114 12.08 -4.02 2.26
CA LEU A 114 13.09 -3.43 3.15
C LEU A 114 12.46 -2.40 4.11
N LEU A 115 11.66 -1.47 3.58
CA LEU A 115 10.97 -0.48 4.41
C LEU A 115 9.99 -1.13 5.39
N ASN A 116 9.32 -2.22 4.98
CA ASN A 116 8.43 -2.95 5.87
C ASN A 116 9.18 -3.48 7.08
N TYR A 117 10.33 -4.14 6.86
CA TYR A 117 11.16 -4.64 7.95
C TYR A 117 11.61 -3.51 8.89
N PHE A 118 12.19 -2.43 8.35
CA PHE A 118 12.64 -1.29 9.14
C PHE A 118 11.50 -0.62 9.93
N LEU A 119 10.37 -0.37 9.29
CA LEU A 119 9.21 0.26 9.95
C LEU A 119 8.57 -0.66 10.99
N THR A 120 8.56 -1.98 10.79
CA THR A 120 8.11 -2.91 11.83
C THR A 120 9.02 -2.82 13.04
N GLN A 121 10.33 -2.95 12.82
CA GLN A 121 11.32 -2.96 13.89
C GLN A 121 11.31 -1.65 14.69
N MET A 122 11.08 -0.51 14.05
CA MET A 122 11.08 0.79 14.72
C MET A 122 9.79 1.09 15.52
N ILE A 123 8.65 0.54 15.10
CA ILE A 123 7.34 0.88 15.70
C ILE A 123 6.84 -0.18 16.68
N LEU A 124 7.22 -1.45 16.48
CA LEU A 124 6.80 -2.60 17.30
C LEU A 124 7.96 -3.30 18.01
N GLY A 125 9.19 -3.12 17.55
CA GLY A 125 10.39 -3.66 18.19
C GLY A 125 10.90 -2.74 19.28
#